data_AF-A0AAV1J1C3-F1
#
_entry.id   AF-A0AAV1J1C3-F1
#
_cell.length_a   1.000
_cell.length_b   1.000
_cell.length_c   1.000
_cell.angle_alpha   90.00
_cell.angle_beta   90.00
_cell.angle_gamma   90.00
#
_symmetry.space_group_name_H-M   'P 1'
#
loop_
_entity.id
_entity.type
_entity.pdbx_description
1 polymer ?
#
loop_
_entity_poly.entity_id
_entity_poly.type
_entity_poly.pdbx_seq_one_letter_code
_entity_poly.pdbx_strand_id
1 'polypeptide(L)'
;MPRVCALLLVLAATVLAQHFSHASYIDPGDEDIEMNGPEYGDDPNDLQVLQDVGKRACIRRGGNCDHRPGDCCHSSSCRCNLWGSNCRCQRMGLFQKWG
;
A
#
# COMPACT_ATOMS: atom_id res chain seq x y z
N MET A 1 -34.07 -7.98 -26.23
CA MET A 1 -32.78 -8.72 -26.15
C MET A 1 -31.98 -8.33 -24.88
N PRO A 2 -32.48 -8.60 -23.67
CA PRO A 2 -31.79 -8.19 -22.43
C PRO A 2 -30.68 -9.17 -22.00
N ARG A 3 -30.82 -10.45 -22.35
CA ARG A 3 -29.87 -11.51 -21.95
C ARG A 3 -28.51 -11.38 -22.63
N VAL A 4 -28.49 -10.95 -23.89
CA VAL A 4 -27.24 -10.72 -24.64
C VAL A 4 -26.50 -9.50 -24.08
N CYS A 5 -27.22 -8.43 -23.74
CA CYS A 5 -26.65 -7.26 -23.07
C CYS A 5 -26.05 -7.62 -21.70
N ALA A 6 -26.76 -8.42 -20.89
CA ALA A 6 -26.25 -8.88 -19.60
C ALA A 6 -24.97 -9.73 -19.75
N LEU A 7 -24.92 -10.63 -20.74
CA LEU A 7 -23.73 -11.44 -21.02
C LEU A 7 -22.54 -10.58 -21.47
N LEU A 8 -22.77 -9.58 -22.32
CA LEU A 8 -21.73 -8.65 -22.76
C LEU A 8 -21.19 -7.80 -21.60
N LEU A 9 -22.05 -7.36 -20.69
CA LEU A 9 -21.63 -6.59 -19.51
C LEU A 9 -20.80 -7.44 -18.54
N VAL A 10 -21.18 -8.70 -18.32
CA VAL A 10 -20.39 -9.62 -17.48
C VAL A 10 -19.03 -9.90 -18.12
N LEU A 11 -18.99 -10.16 -19.43
CA LEU A 11 -17.73 -10.38 -20.14
C LEU A 11 -16.81 -9.16 -20.06
N ALA A 12 -17.33 -7.96 -20.30
CA ALA A 12 -16.55 -6.72 -20.18
C ALA A 12 -15.98 -6.53 -18.76
N ALA A 13 -16.79 -6.80 -17.73
CA ALA A 13 -16.34 -6.70 -16.34
C ALA A 13 -15.22 -7.71 -16.02
N THR A 14 -15.31 -8.95 -16.52
CA THR A 14 -14.27 -9.97 -16.32
C THR A 14 -12.96 -9.62 -17.02
N VAL A 15 -13.03 -9.06 -18.24
CA VAL A 15 -11.85 -8.62 -19.00
C VAL A 15 -11.16 -7.44 -18.30
N LEU A 16 -11.93 -6.46 -17.83
CA LEU A 16 -11.41 -5.34 -17.05
C LEU A 16 -10.72 -5.83 -15.77
N ALA A 17 -11.35 -6.73 -15.02
CA ALA A 17 -10.74 -7.32 -13.82
C ALA A 17 -9.41 -8.03 -14.14
N GLN A 18 -9.34 -8.77 -15.25
CA GLN A 18 -8.12 -9.43 -15.70
C GLN A 18 -7.01 -8.42 -16.04
N HIS A 19 -7.32 -7.30 -16.68
CA HIS A 19 -6.35 -6.24 -16.95
C HIS A 19 -5.80 -5.59 -15.68
N PHE A 20 -6.64 -5.33 -14.66
CA PHE A 20 -6.17 -4.79 -13.39
C PHE A 20 -5.30 -5.79 -12.61
N SER A 21 -5.56 -7.09 -12.73
CA SER A 21 -4.70 -8.12 -12.14
C SER A 21 -3.40 -8.40 -12.91
N HIS A 22 -3.36 -8.12 -14.22
CA HIS A 22 -2.12 -8.24 -15.03
C HIS A 22 -1.23 -7.00 -14.97
N ALA A 23 -1.72 -5.86 -14.46
CA ALA A 23 -0.96 -4.62 -14.31
C ALA A 23 0.11 -4.65 -13.19
N SER A 24 0.37 -5.81 -12.58
CA SER A 24 1.49 -6.03 -11.64
C SER A 24 2.65 -6.82 -12.26
N TYR A 25 2.78 -6.85 -13.59
CA TYR A 25 3.93 -7.47 -14.25
C TYR A 25 5.12 -6.52 -14.19
N ILE A 26 6.02 -6.75 -13.23
CA ILE A 26 7.38 -6.24 -13.25
C ILE A 26 8.14 -7.19 -14.17
N ASP A 27 8.51 -6.72 -15.36
CA ASP A 27 9.38 -7.46 -16.29
C ASP A 27 10.83 -7.30 -15.81
N PRO A 28 11.53 -8.38 -15.37
CA PRO A 28 12.95 -8.33 -15.14
C PRO A 28 13.64 -8.73 -16.46
N GLY A 29 13.52 -7.87 -17.47
CA GLY A 29 14.09 -8.06 -18.80
C GLY A 29 15.03 -6.91 -19.14
N ASP A 30 16.32 -7.24 -19.15
CA ASP A 30 17.39 -6.62 -19.94
C ASP A 30 17.48 -5.08 -20.02
N GLU A 31 18.16 -4.51 -19.04
CA GLU A 31 19.17 -3.47 -19.30
C GLU A 31 20.18 -3.44 -18.15
N ASP A 32 21.41 -3.72 -18.51
CA ASP A 32 22.69 -3.45 -17.87
C ASP A 32 22.73 -2.05 -17.24
N ILE A 33 22.05 -1.89 -16.10
CA ILE A 33 22.22 -0.72 -15.23
C ILE A 33 23.55 -0.93 -14.50
N GLU A 34 24.59 -0.31 -15.03
CA GLU A 34 25.81 -0.06 -14.27
C GLU A 34 25.41 0.57 -12.93
N MET A 35 25.67 -0.17 -11.86
CA MET A 35 25.57 0.32 -10.49
C MET A 35 26.72 1.31 -10.28
N ASN A 36 26.59 2.52 -10.82
CA ASN A 36 27.31 3.67 -10.31
C ASN A 36 26.71 3.95 -8.95
N GLY A 37 27.36 3.42 -7.91
CA GLY A 37 27.04 3.75 -6.52
C GLY A 37 27.01 5.28 -6.40
N PRO A 38 26.03 5.85 -5.68
CA PRO A 38 25.91 7.30 -5.60
C PRO A 38 27.19 7.86 -5.00
N GLU A 39 27.92 8.62 -5.81
CA GLU A 39 29.00 9.49 -5.38
C GLU A 39 28.41 10.39 -4.30
N TYR A 40 28.85 10.17 -3.05
CA TYR A 40 28.41 10.93 -1.88
C TYR A 40 28.82 12.39 -2.08
N GLY A 41 27.92 13.19 -2.65
CA GLY A 41 27.97 14.64 -2.53
C GLY A 41 27.68 15.00 -1.08
N ASP A 42 28.60 15.72 -0.43
CA ASP A 42 28.46 16.29 0.91
C ASP A 42 27.38 17.39 0.96
N ASP A 43 26.14 17.06 0.58
CA ASP A 43 24.99 17.97 0.65
C ASP A 43 24.23 17.72 1.97
N PRO A 44 24.19 18.68 2.90
CA PRO A 44 23.59 18.50 4.24
C PRO A 44 22.06 18.32 4.21
N ASN A 45 21.44 18.42 3.03
CA ASN A 45 20.01 18.25 2.82
C ASN A 45 19.60 16.77 2.67
N ASP A 46 20.49 15.89 2.20
CA ASP A 46 20.18 14.44 2.07
C ASP A 46 20.20 13.71 3.42
N LEU A 47 20.93 14.25 4.39
CA LEU A 47 20.90 13.76 5.77
C LEU A 47 19.57 14.08 6.47
N GLN A 48 18.84 15.11 6.00
CA GLN A 48 17.48 15.38 6.47
C GLN A 48 16.48 14.38 5.92
N VAL A 49 16.63 13.94 4.67
CA VAL A 49 15.79 12.88 4.07
C VAL A 49 15.96 11.56 4.84
N LEU A 50 17.18 11.19 5.20
CA LEU A 50 17.46 10.01 6.04
C LEU A 50 17.00 10.18 7.50
N GLN A 51 17.05 11.39 8.06
CA GLN A 51 16.53 11.67 9.40
C GLN A 51 15.00 11.69 9.48
N ASP A 52 14.29 12.00 8.39
CA ASP A 52 12.83 11.93 8.32
C ASP A 52 12.33 10.48 8.23
N VAL A 53 13.15 9.56 7.70
CA VAL A 53 12.90 8.11 7.82
C VAL A 53 13.02 7.65 9.28
N GLY A 54 13.85 8.33 10.09
CA GLY A 54 14.16 7.98 11.47
C GLY A 54 13.26 8.61 12.54
N LYS A 55 12.50 9.67 12.23
CA LYS A 55 11.66 10.38 13.21
C LYS A 55 10.19 10.01 13.04
N ARG A 56 9.85 8.82 13.57
CA ARG A 56 8.49 8.26 13.72
C ARG A 56 7.78 7.98 12.39
N ALA A 57 8.37 7.08 11.61
CA ALA A 57 7.63 6.41 10.54
C ALA A 57 6.35 5.80 11.14
N CYS A 58 5.20 6.33 10.75
CA CYS A 58 3.92 5.76 11.11
C CYS A 58 3.90 4.27 10.74
N ILE A 59 3.16 3.47 11.49
CA ILE A 59 3.05 2.03 11.26
C ILE A 59 2.30 1.83 9.94
N ARG A 60 2.97 1.21 8.97
CA ARG A 60 2.36 0.87 7.69
C ARG A 60 1.19 -0.11 7.89
N ARG A 61 0.28 -0.16 6.92
CA ARG A 61 -0.87 -1.08 6.92
C ARG A 61 -0.40 -2.52 7.10
N GLY A 62 -1.05 -3.25 8.00
CA GLY A 62 -0.67 -4.61 8.38
C GLY A 62 0.49 -4.71 9.39
N GLY A 63 1.14 -3.59 9.73
CA GLY A 63 2.16 -3.53 10.78
C GLY A 63 1.57 -3.61 12.18
N ASN A 64 2.40 -3.99 13.15
CA ASN A 64 2.01 -4.15 14.55
C ASN A 64 1.83 -2.79 15.25
N CYS A 65 0.69 -2.60 15.92
CA CYS A 65 0.34 -1.40 16.68
C CYS A 65 -0.01 -1.66 18.15
N ASP A 66 0.38 -2.82 18.71
CA ASP A 66 0.07 -3.22 20.11
C ASP A 66 0.37 -2.12 21.15
N HIS A 67 1.52 -1.46 21.06
CA HIS A 67 1.93 -0.41 22.01
C HIS A 67 1.60 1.01 21.56
N ARG A 68 1.13 1.19 20.31
CA ARG A 68 0.97 2.49 19.65
C ARG A 68 -0.26 2.47 18.71
N PRO A 69 -1.48 2.45 19.27
CA PRO A 69 -2.70 2.34 18.46
C PRO A 69 -2.98 3.57 17.58
N GLY A 70 -2.36 4.72 17.87
CA GLY A 70 -2.53 5.98 17.14
C GLY A 70 -1.48 6.27 16.06
N ASP A 71 -0.39 5.50 16.00
CA ASP A 71 0.72 5.78 15.07
C ASP A 71 0.51 5.15 13.68
N CYS A 72 -0.68 4.67 13.35
CA CYS A 72 -1.00 4.03 12.08
C CYS A 72 -1.06 5.04 10.90
N CYS A 73 -0.37 4.76 9.79
CA CYS A 73 -0.30 5.68 8.63
C CYS A 73 -1.64 5.90 7.93
N HIS A 74 -1.80 7.04 7.23
CA HIS A 74 -2.94 7.34 6.34
C HIS A 74 -4.30 7.20 7.04
N SER A 75 -4.38 7.67 8.29
CA SER A 75 -5.54 7.50 9.16
C SER A 75 -6.04 6.04 9.18
N SER A 76 -5.15 5.05 9.28
CA SER A 76 -5.59 3.68 9.51
C SER A 76 -5.95 3.47 10.99
N SER A 77 -6.84 2.52 11.27
CA SER A 77 -7.25 2.19 12.62
C SER A 77 -6.50 0.94 13.08
N CYS A 78 -5.94 1.00 14.29
CA CYS A 78 -5.37 -0.17 14.94
C CYS A 78 -6.49 -1.12 15.37
N ARG A 79 -6.46 -2.35 14.88
CA ARG A 79 -7.46 -3.38 15.20
C ARG A 79 -6.79 -4.60 15.82
N CYS A 80 -7.26 -4.99 16.99
CA CYS A 80 -6.78 -6.14 17.75
C CYS A 80 -7.79 -7.30 17.67
N ASN A 81 -7.34 -8.50 17.99
CA ASN A 81 -8.23 -9.64 18.17
C ASN A 81 -9.10 -9.46 19.43
N LEU A 82 -10.10 -10.33 19.63
CA LEU A 82 -10.99 -10.30 20.81
C LEU A 82 -10.26 -10.42 22.15
N TRP A 83 -9.04 -10.94 22.14
CA TRP A 83 -8.18 -11.08 23.31
C TRP A 83 -7.27 -9.85 23.55
N GLY A 84 -7.42 -8.78 22.77
CA GLY A 84 -6.64 -7.55 22.90
C GLY A 84 -5.18 -7.66 22.48
N SER A 85 -4.82 -8.72 21.74
CA SER A 85 -3.46 -9.02 21.28
C SER A 85 -3.38 -9.11 19.76
N ASN A 86 -2.16 -8.97 19.20
CA ASN A 86 -1.88 -8.99 17.76
C ASN A 86 -2.63 -7.87 17.03
N CYS A 87 -2.43 -6.66 17.53
CA CYS A 87 -3.03 -5.46 16.99
C CYS A 87 -2.34 -5.04 15.68
N ARG A 88 -3.12 -4.78 14.63
CA ARG A 88 -2.58 -4.37 13.33
C ARG A 88 -3.28 -3.15 12.76
N CYS A 89 -2.52 -2.32 12.06
CA CYS A 89 -3.07 -1.16 11.35
C CYS A 89 -3.89 -1.62 10.14
N GLN A 90 -5.21 -1.44 10.20
CA GLN A 90 -6.14 -1.80 9.12
C GLN A 90 -6.80 -0.56 8.50
N ARG A 91 -7.22 -0.67 7.24
CA ARG A 91 -7.94 0.39 6.53
C ARG A 91 -9.28 0.64 7.25
N MET A 92 -9.65 1.91 7.40
CA MET A 92 -11.01 2.28 7.84
C MET A 92 -12.01 1.59 6.90
N GLY A 93 -13.01 0.92 7.48
CA GLY A 93 -14.02 0.19 6.70
C GLY A 93 -14.81 1.11 5.79
N LEU A 94 -15.33 0.58 4.68
CA LEU A 94 -16.13 1.34 3.70
C LEU A 94 -17.31 2.11 4.33
N PHE A 95 -17.86 1.58 5.42
CA PHE A 95 -19.00 2.16 6.14
C PHE A 95 -18.62 3.26 7.15
N GLN A 96 -17.35 3.64 7.29
CA GLN A 96 -16.95 4.74 8.19
C GLN A 96 -16.90 6.12 7.51
N LYS A 97 -17.22 6.20 6.21
CA LYS A 97 -17.28 7.46 5.46
C LYS A 97 -18.69 8.06 5.32
N TRP A 98 -19.73 7.31 5.69
CA TRP A 98 -21.12 7.74 5.60
C TRP A 98 -21.70 7.73 7.01
N GLY A 99 -21.54 8.84 7.71
CA GLY A 99 -22.27 9.18 8.94
C GLY A 99 -23.30 10.24 8.62
#